data_AF-A0A7S4HN51-F1
#
_entry.id   AF-A0A7S4HN51-F1
#
_cell.length_a   1.000
_cell.length_b   1.000
_cell.length_c   1.000
_cell.angle_alpha   90.00
_cell.angle_beta   90.00
_cell.angle_gamma   90.00
#
_symmetry.space_group_name_H-M   'P 1'
#
loop_
_entity.id
_entity.type
_entity.pdbx_description
1 polymer ?
#
loop_
_entity_poly.entity_id
_entity_poly.type
_entity_poly.pdbx_seq_one_letter_code
_entity_poly.pdbx_strand_id
1 'polypeptide(L)'
;MSGADDDNEAADDQTEEGVSLPEDPAAISKTCSPLAPFDLFGWRPDPELTDDENYMDVVLLITRHSVCDWQGHMGSIIVDPALGLEEGGAQKQPDQKEEGFQEGIGKEEVRIRRLERRLLSHVISAATNSPLYGKEDSDLHAEIDALGQACRSHRSTEGCSVYITMPPCRRCFAALVAFRVGRIVSRKLPPEKIRAVAAERGIEVVELTAAQKRTQMARINALVNRSRTDEELMQFVANRRKRKEGRRRRGELKR
;
A
#
# COMPACT_ATOMS: atom_id res chain seq x y z
N MET A 1 54.41 42.38 -46.01
CA MET A 1 53.52 43.18 -45.13
C MET A 1 52.42 42.23 -44.70
N SER A 2 52.65 41.42 -43.66
CA SER A 2 52.33 41.72 -42.23
C SER A 2 50.81 41.85 -42.03
N GLY A 3 50.11 41.03 -41.24
CA GLY A 3 50.57 40.17 -40.14
C GLY A 3 49.70 38.93 -39.96
N ALA A 4 50.30 37.99 -39.24
CA ALA A 4 49.64 36.96 -38.45
C ALA A 4 48.93 37.62 -37.25
N ASP A 5 48.02 36.86 -36.64
CA ASP A 5 47.63 36.81 -35.21
C ASP A 5 46.33 35.96 -35.19
N ASP A 6 46.41 34.64 -35.01
CA ASP A 6 46.40 33.93 -33.71
C ASP A 6 45.25 34.35 -32.80
N ASP A 7 44.13 33.61 -32.86
CA ASP A 7 43.08 33.62 -31.83
C ASP A 7 42.63 32.19 -31.53
N ASN A 8 43.46 31.53 -30.71
CA ASN A 8 43.13 30.90 -29.44
C ASN A 8 41.86 30.03 -29.36
N GLU A 9 42.10 28.72 -29.50
CA GLU A 9 41.21 27.62 -29.12
C GLU A 9 41.13 27.56 -27.57
N ALA A 10 40.12 28.22 -27.00
CA ALA A 10 39.83 28.14 -25.57
C ALA A 10 39.13 26.80 -25.26
N ALA A 11 39.93 25.84 -24.77
CA ALA A 11 39.44 24.68 -24.05
C ALA A 11 38.80 25.13 -22.73
N ASP A 12 37.49 25.02 -22.62
CA ASP A 12 36.76 25.21 -21.37
C ASP A 12 36.81 23.89 -20.59
N ASP A 13 37.86 23.79 -19.76
CA ASP A 13 38.08 22.78 -18.72
C ASP A 13 37.06 23.01 -17.60
N GLN A 14 35.85 22.46 -17.79
CA GLN A 14 34.86 22.43 -16.72
C GLN A 14 35.16 21.27 -15.78
N THR A 15 35.81 21.66 -14.69
CA THR A 15 36.00 20.94 -13.43
C THR A 15 34.88 19.94 -13.13
N GLU A 16 35.22 18.65 -13.05
CA GLU A 16 34.39 17.63 -12.43
C GLU A 16 34.22 17.95 -10.93
N GLU A 17 33.18 18.70 -10.58
CA GLU A 17 32.67 18.72 -9.22
C GLU A 17 32.08 17.33 -8.93
N GLY A 18 32.87 16.51 -8.25
CA GLY A 18 32.44 15.24 -7.72
C GLY A 18 31.17 15.42 -6.89
N VAL A 19 30.05 14.93 -7.42
CA VAL A 19 28.82 14.74 -6.66
C VAL A 19 29.15 13.71 -5.58
N SER A 20 29.46 14.20 -4.38
CA SER A 20 29.57 13.37 -3.20
C SER A 20 28.22 12.71 -2.97
N LEU A 21 28.16 11.41 -3.24
CA LEU A 21 27.08 10.56 -2.78
C LEU A 21 26.96 10.77 -1.27
N PRO A 22 25.76 10.95 -0.72
CA PRO A 22 25.60 11.13 0.71
C PRO A 22 26.22 9.93 1.42
N GLU A 23 27.25 10.21 2.20
CA GLU A 23 27.87 9.26 3.11
C GLU A 23 26.80 8.84 4.12
N ASP A 24 26.51 7.53 4.11
CA ASP A 24 25.61 6.81 5.02
C ASP A 24 24.12 6.63 4.59
N PRO A 25 23.79 5.55 3.85
CA PRO A 25 22.39 5.19 3.57
C PRO A 25 21.63 4.73 4.83
N ALA A 26 22.29 4.54 5.98
CA ALA A 26 21.64 4.09 7.21
C ALA A 26 21.04 5.23 8.06
N ALA A 27 21.24 6.50 7.68
CA ALA A 27 20.86 7.66 8.50
C ALA A 27 19.51 8.31 8.15
N ILE A 28 18.68 7.70 7.28
CA ILE A 28 17.37 8.24 6.93
C ILE A 28 16.24 7.55 7.71
N SER A 29 15.71 8.32 8.66
CA SER A 29 14.34 8.33 9.16
C SER A 29 13.92 7.28 10.19
N LYS A 30 13.66 7.77 11.41
CA LYS A 30 12.81 7.16 12.44
C LYS A 30 11.55 6.58 11.76
N THR A 31 11.39 5.26 11.84
CA THR A 31 10.35 4.51 11.13
C THR A 31 8.95 4.93 11.58
N CYS A 32 8.34 5.90 10.91
CA CYS A 32 6.91 6.14 10.99
C CYS A 32 6.21 4.93 10.36
N SER A 33 5.10 4.48 10.94
CA SER A 33 4.31 3.37 10.39
C SER A 33 3.96 3.67 8.93
N PRO A 34 4.06 2.71 7.99
CA PRO A 34 3.64 2.92 6.60
C PRO A 34 2.18 3.34 6.46
N LEU A 35 1.37 3.07 7.49
CA LEU A 35 -0.04 3.43 7.54
C LEU A 35 -0.30 4.80 8.15
N ALA A 36 0.70 5.48 8.71
CA ALA A 36 0.55 6.79 9.36
C ALA A 36 -0.10 7.89 8.49
N PRO A 37 0.08 7.92 7.15
CA PRO A 37 -0.62 8.88 6.30
C PRO A 37 -2.12 8.64 6.16
N PHE A 38 -2.64 7.49 6.60
CA PHE A 38 -4.02 7.09 6.36
C PHE A 38 -4.82 7.06 7.67
N ASP A 39 -5.98 7.70 7.66
CA ASP A 39 -6.99 7.48 8.68
C ASP A 39 -7.66 6.11 8.47
N LEU A 40 -7.55 5.24 9.48
CA LEU A 40 -8.20 3.93 9.51
C LEU A 40 -9.56 3.96 10.23
N PHE A 41 -10.12 5.13 10.53
CA PHE A 41 -11.48 5.31 11.06
C PHE A 41 -11.74 4.55 12.37
N GLY A 42 -10.72 4.46 13.22
CA GLY A 42 -10.78 3.69 14.47
C GLY A 42 -10.88 2.18 14.27
N TRP A 43 -10.45 1.67 13.11
CA TRP A 43 -10.42 0.24 12.83
C TRP A 43 -9.67 -0.53 13.91
N ARG A 44 -10.22 -1.69 14.25
CA ARG A 44 -9.64 -2.72 15.10
C ARG A 44 -9.79 -4.04 14.37
N PRO A 45 -8.81 -4.95 14.47
CA PRO A 45 -8.96 -6.27 13.89
C PRO A 45 -10.04 -7.05 14.62
N ASP A 46 -10.73 -7.90 13.86
CA ASP A 46 -11.69 -8.85 14.38
C ASP A 46 -10.98 -10.21 14.54
N PRO A 47 -10.85 -10.74 15.78
CA PRO A 47 -10.17 -12.01 16.04
C PRO A 47 -10.84 -13.24 15.42
N GLU A 48 -12.09 -13.11 14.97
CA GLU A 48 -12.84 -14.17 14.32
C GLU A 48 -12.65 -14.17 12.79
N LEU A 49 -11.99 -13.13 12.26
CA LEU A 49 -11.62 -13.04 10.85
C LEU A 49 -10.21 -13.57 10.60
N THR A 50 -10.00 -14.04 9.38
CA THR A 50 -8.65 -14.37 8.89
C THR A 50 -7.78 -13.12 8.79
N ASP A 51 -6.46 -13.30 8.84
CA ASP A 51 -5.50 -12.22 8.60
C ASP A 51 -5.77 -11.54 7.25
N ASP A 52 -6.09 -12.31 6.21
CA ASP A 52 -6.43 -11.77 4.89
C ASP A 52 -7.62 -10.83 4.91
N GLU A 53 -8.67 -11.19 5.65
CA GLU A 53 -9.87 -10.35 5.78
C GLU A 53 -9.56 -9.06 6.55
N ASN A 54 -8.78 -9.16 7.62
CA ASN A 54 -8.32 -8.00 8.38
C ASN A 54 -7.43 -7.06 7.53
N TYR A 55 -6.48 -7.60 6.78
CA TYR A 55 -5.64 -6.81 5.86
C TYR A 55 -6.45 -6.17 4.73
N MET A 56 -7.40 -6.91 4.16
CA MET A 56 -8.27 -6.36 3.13
C MET A 56 -9.22 -5.28 3.67
N ASP A 57 -9.59 -5.33 4.95
CA ASP A 57 -10.30 -4.23 5.62
C ASP A 57 -9.41 -2.98 5.65
N VAL A 58 -8.15 -3.10 6.08
CA VAL A 58 -7.16 -1.99 6.06
C VAL A 58 -7.00 -1.42 4.64
N VAL A 59 -6.84 -2.28 3.62
CA VAL A 59 -6.67 -1.85 2.22
C VAL A 59 -7.87 -1.03 1.74
N LEU A 60 -9.10 -1.42 2.11
CA LEU A 60 -10.31 -0.68 1.74
C LEU A 60 -10.43 0.67 2.48
N LEU A 61 -9.91 0.77 3.69
CA LEU A 61 -9.88 2.02 4.45
C LEU A 61 -8.88 3.00 3.84
N ILE A 62 -7.64 2.57 3.55
CA ILE A 62 -6.64 3.45 2.91
C ILE A 62 -7.12 3.93 1.53
N THR A 63 -7.86 3.08 0.79
CA THR A 63 -8.43 3.42 -0.52
C THR A 63 -9.36 4.65 -0.46
N ARG A 64 -9.91 4.98 0.71
CA ARG A 64 -10.76 6.17 0.90
C ARG A 64 -10.00 7.49 0.80
N HIS A 65 -8.68 7.44 0.91
CA HIS A 65 -7.79 8.60 0.79
C HIS A 65 -7.30 8.84 -0.65
N SER A 66 -7.69 7.99 -1.62
CA SER A 66 -7.38 8.20 -3.03
C SER A 66 -8.04 9.48 -3.56
N VAL A 67 -7.24 10.36 -4.15
CA VAL A 67 -7.67 11.63 -4.76
C VAL A 67 -7.99 11.52 -6.26
N CYS A 68 -7.78 10.34 -6.86
CA CYS A 68 -8.01 10.10 -8.28
C CYS A 68 -9.49 9.82 -8.58
N ASP A 69 -10.27 10.90 -8.74
CA ASP A 69 -11.73 10.85 -8.78
C ASP A 69 -12.34 10.18 -10.01
N TRP A 70 -11.62 10.21 -11.14
CA TRP A 70 -12.18 9.80 -12.43
C TRP A 70 -11.81 8.39 -12.87
N GLN A 71 -10.69 7.86 -12.40
CA GLN A 71 -10.16 6.57 -12.89
C GLN A 71 -10.42 5.42 -11.91
N GLY A 72 -10.99 5.73 -10.74
CA GLY A 72 -11.30 4.75 -9.69
C GLY A 72 -10.30 4.86 -8.54
N HIS A 73 -10.75 4.44 -7.36
CA HIS A 73 -9.93 4.46 -6.16
C HIS A 73 -9.34 3.08 -5.95
N MET A 74 -8.01 3.03 -5.92
CA MET A 74 -7.22 1.82 -5.75
C MET A 74 -6.37 1.97 -4.50
N GLY A 75 -6.19 0.86 -3.79
CA GLY A 75 -5.34 0.78 -2.62
C GLY A 75 -4.58 -0.53 -2.62
N SER A 76 -3.36 -0.49 -2.09
CA SER A 76 -2.45 -1.61 -2.00
C SER A 76 -1.67 -1.52 -0.68
N ILE A 77 -1.50 -2.64 0.02
CA ILE A 77 -0.50 -2.77 1.08
C ILE A 77 0.38 -3.98 0.80
N ILE A 78 1.63 -3.90 1.25
CA ILE A 78 2.57 -5.02 1.23
C ILE A 78 2.82 -5.45 2.68
N VAL A 79 2.69 -6.74 2.91
CA VAL A 79 2.82 -7.39 4.21
C VAL A 79 3.94 -8.41 4.13
N ASP A 80 4.90 -8.31 5.03
CA ASP A 80 5.92 -9.32 5.21
C ASP A 80 5.45 -10.33 6.27
N PRO A 81 5.15 -11.59 5.88
CA PRO A 81 4.71 -12.61 6.84
C PRO A 81 5.83 -13.07 7.79
N ALA A 82 7.11 -12.81 7.47
CA ALA A 82 8.25 -13.21 8.28
C ALA A 82 8.59 -12.19 9.38
N LEU A 83 8.18 -10.93 9.21
CA LEU A 83 8.24 -9.96 10.31
C LEU A 83 7.43 -10.51 11.49
N GLY A 84 8.01 -10.52 12.68
CA GLY A 84 7.35 -11.04 13.89
C GLY A 84 7.50 -12.56 14.15
N LEU A 85 8.13 -13.33 13.25
CA LEU A 85 8.47 -14.74 13.51
C LEU A 85 9.79 -14.93 14.27
N GLU A 86 10.61 -13.87 14.37
CA GLU A 86 11.92 -13.86 15.04
C GLU A 86 11.85 -14.00 16.59
N GLU A 87 10.67 -14.09 17.20
CA GLU A 87 10.55 -14.48 18.62
C GLU A 87 10.76 -15.99 18.86
N GLY A 88 11.05 -16.78 17.83
CA GLY A 88 11.30 -18.23 17.94
C GLY A 88 12.78 -18.66 18.02
N GLY A 89 13.72 -17.72 17.95
CA GLY A 89 15.13 -18.00 17.64
C GLY A 89 16.18 -17.49 18.62
N ALA A 90 15.84 -17.21 19.88
CA ALA A 90 16.84 -16.95 20.92
C ALA A 90 16.31 -17.43 22.27
N GLN A 91 17.11 -18.30 22.92
CA GLN A 91 17.06 -18.75 24.32
C GLN A 91 15.79 -18.39 25.12
N LYS A 92 15.11 -19.42 25.66
CA LYS A 92 14.18 -19.29 26.80
C LYS A 92 14.78 -18.38 27.87
N GLN A 93 14.47 -17.09 27.82
CA GLN A 93 14.58 -16.20 28.96
C GLN A 93 13.34 -16.45 29.82
N PRO A 94 13.50 -16.67 31.14
CA PRO A 94 12.38 -16.93 32.00
C PRO A 94 11.51 -15.67 32.08
N ASP A 95 10.20 -15.87 32.02
CA ASP A 95 9.12 -14.93 32.41
C ASP A 95 9.62 -13.54 32.84
N GLN A 96 9.96 -12.70 31.86
CA GLN A 96 10.00 -11.27 32.12
C GLN A 96 8.54 -10.85 32.23
N LYS A 97 8.10 -10.67 33.48
CA LYS A 97 6.85 -9.99 33.82
C LYS A 97 6.74 -8.75 32.94
N GLU A 98 5.81 -8.76 31.98
CA GLU A 98 5.43 -7.57 31.25
C GLU A 98 4.90 -6.56 32.29
N GLU A 99 5.75 -5.57 32.60
CA GLU A 99 5.40 -4.43 33.43
C GLU A 99 4.34 -3.61 32.70
N GLY A 100 3.09 -3.83 33.09
CA GLY A 100 1.94 -3.09 32.56
C GLY A 100 0.62 -3.83 32.61
N PHE A 101 0.37 -4.68 33.61
CA PHE A 101 -0.98 -5.17 33.87
C PHE A 101 -1.83 -4.01 34.38
N GLN A 102 -2.43 -3.25 33.48
CA GLN A 102 -3.51 -2.32 33.83
C GLN A 102 -4.70 -3.16 34.29
N GLU A 103 -4.84 -3.30 35.60
CA GLU A 103 -6.03 -3.87 36.24
C GLU A 103 -7.28 -3.19 35.67
N GLY A 104 -8.10 -3.95 34.91
CA GLY A 104 -9.38 -3.48 34.37
C GLY A 104 -9.62 -3.71 32.89
N ILE A 105 -8.61 -4.10 32.09
CA ILE A 105 -8.83 -4.43 30.68
C ILE A 105 -9.29 -5.88 30.54
N GLY A 106 -10.46 -6.11 29.93
CA GLY A 106 -10.99 -7.45 29.68
C GLY A 106 -10.07 -8.28 28.78
N LYS A 107 -10.03 -9.61 28.99
CA LYS A 107 -9.18 -10.54 28.21
C LYS A 107 -9.32 -10.40 26.70
N GLU A 108 -10.53 -10.08 26.23
CA GLU A 108 -10.82 -9.88 24.81
C GLU A 108 -10.15 -8.63 24.24
N GLU A 109 -10.13 -7.52 24.98
CA GLU A 109 -9.47 -6.28 24.54
C GLU A 109 -7.95 -6.46 24.46
N VAL A 110 -7.37 -7.26 25.37
CA VAL A 110 -5.94 -7.64 25.28
C VAL A 110 -5.68 -8.46 24.01
N ARG A 111 -6.57 -9.42 23.68
CA ARG A 111 -6.48 -10.25 22.46
C ARG A 111 -6.52 -9.37 21.21
N ILE A 112 -7.47 -8.42 21.13
CA ILE A 112 -7.61 -7.49 20.01
C ILE A 112 -6.37 -6.60 19.85
N ARG A 113 -5.86 -6.02 20.94
CA ARG A 113 -4.65 -5.17 20.89
C ARG A 113 -3.41 -5.92 20.45
N ARG A 114 -3.23 -7.16 20.91
CA ARG A 114 -2.12 -8.01 20.49
C ARG A 114 -2.22 -8.33 18.99
N LEU A 115 -3.43 -8.66 18.54
CA LEU A 115 -3.69 -8.91 17.12
C LEU A 115 -3.44 -7.66 16.26
N GLU A 116 -3.89 -6.50 16.73
CA GLU A 116 -3.68 -5.22 16.04
C GLU A 116 -2.20 -4.91 15.89
N ARG A 117 -1.44 -5.01 16.99
CA ARG A 117 0.01 -4.78 16.98
C ARG A 117 0.69 -5.71 15.98
N ARG A 118 0.38 -7.01 16.00
CA ARG A 118 0.95 -8.01 15.09
C ARG A 118 0.62 -7.70 13.64
N LEU A 119 -0.66 -7.48 13.32
CA LEU A 119 -1.07 -7.26 11.94
C LEU A 119 -0.43 -6.01 11.36
N LEU A 120 -0.46 -4.90 12.10
CA LEU A 120 0.07 -3.62 11.63
C LEU A 120 1.60 -3.59 11.56
N SER A 121 2.31 -4.32 12.44
CA SER A 121 3.78 -4.39 12.39
C SER A 121 4.31 -5.17 11.19
N HIS A 122 3.50 -6.04 10.59
CA HIS A 122 3.88 -6.78 9.37
C HIS A 122 3.66 -5.95 8.10
N VAL A 123 2.94 -4.83 8.16
CA VAL A 123 2.75 -3.95 7.00
C VAL A 123 4.03 -3.16 6.77
N ILE A 124 4.68 -3.37 5.61
CA ILE A 124 5.93 -2.71 5.25
C ILE A 124 5.74 -1.53 4.31
N SER A 125 4.63 -1.49 3.57
CA SER A 125 4.25 -0.33 2.74
C SER A 125 2.75 -0.27 2.47
N ALA A 126 2.24 0.94 2.20
CA ALA A 126 0.82 1.18 1.92
C ALA A 126 0.64 2.36 0.98
N ALA A 127 -0.10 2.16 -0.12
CA ALA A 127 -0.29 3.18 -1.12
C ALA A 127 -1.70 3.18 -1.70
N THR A 128 -2.10 4.35 -2.20
CA THR A 128 -3.25 4.51 -3.10
C THR A 128 -2.75 4.89 -4.48
N ASN A 129 -3.61 4.77 -5.49
CA ASN A 129 -3.26 5.35 -6.78
C ASN A 129 -3.14 6.87 -6.67
N SER A 130 -2.16 7.42 -7.39
CA SER A 130 -1.78 8.82 -7.28
C SER A 130 -1.56 9.46 -8.67
N PRO A 131 -1.80 10.78 -8.76
CA PRO A 131 -1.53 11.55 -9.97
C PRO A 131 -0.03 11.79 -10.16
N LEU A 132 0.44 11.77 -11.40
CA LEU A 132 1.80 12.18 -11.75
C LEU A 132 1.80 13.37 -12.71
N TYR A 133 0.95 13.34 -13.73
CA TYR A 133 0.91 14.36 -14.77
C TYR A 133 -0.33 15.25 -14.68
N GLY A 134 -1.45 14.72 -14.18
CA GLY A 134 -2.70 15.46 -14.03
C GLY A 134 -3.28 15.29 -12.62
N LYS A 135 -3.77 16.38 -12.01
CA LYS A 135 -4.18 16.45 -10.59
C LYS A 135 -5.15 15.34 -10.13
N GLU A 136 -5.93 14.77 -11.04
CA GLU A 136 -6.96 13.76 -10.74
C GLU A 136 -6.77 12.46 -11.54
N ASP A 137 -5.67 12.36 -12.29
CA ASP A 137 -5.34 11.17 -13.06
C ASP A 137 -4.74 10.08 -12.16
N SER A 138 -4.88 8.82 -12.57
CA SER A 138 -4.35 7.66 -11.86
C SER A 138 -3.13 7.13 -12.62
N ASP A 139 -2.14 7.99 -12.82
CA ASP A 139 -0.94 7.67 -13.60
C ASP A 139 -0.07 6.62 -12.89
N LEU A 140 0.07 6.77 -11.57
CA LEU A 140 0.79 5.83 -10.73
C LEU A 140 -0.21 4.93 -10.01
N HIS A 141 -0.14 3.64 -10.32
CA HIS A 141 -0.98 2.63 -9.70
C HIS A 141 -0.51 2.32 -8.27
N ALA A 142 -1.45 1.98 -7.40
CA ALA A 142 -1.20 1.73 -5.98
C ALA A 142 -0.13 0.64 -5.76
N GLU A 143 -0.11 -0.40 -6.59
CA GLU A 143 0.85 -1.50 -6.51
C GLU A 143 2.29 -1.01 -6.74
N ILE A 144 2.48 -0.12 -7.72
CA ILE A 144 3.82 0.41 -8.06
C ILE A 144 4.31 1.35 -6.97
N ASP A 145 3.44 2.24 -6.48
CA ASP A 145 3.84 3.14 -5.40
C ASP A 145 4.12 2.36 -4.09
N ALA A 146 3.34 1.32 -3.78
CA ALA A 146 3.60 0.47 -2.61
C ALA A 146 4.96 -0.25 -2.70
N LEU A 147 5.35 -0.74 -3.88
CA LEU A 147 6.70 -1.28 -4.12
C LEU A 147 7.78 -0.20 -3.94
N GLY A 148 7.56 0.99 -4.50
CA GLY A 148 8.47 2.13 -4.37
C GLY A 148 8.66 2.57 -2.91
N GLN A 149 7.58 2.60 -2.12
CA GLN A 149 7.62 2.89 -0.70
C GLN A 149 8.44 1.85 0.08
N ALA A 150 8.23 0.55 -0.19
CA ALA A 150 9.03 -0.50 0.43
C ALA A 150 10.53 -0.33 0.14
N CYS A 151 10.89 0.01 -1.10
CA CYS A 151 12.26 0.31 -1.48
C CYS A 151 12.84 1.52 -0.75
N ARG A 152 12.09 2.62 -0.69
CA ARG A 152 12.50 3.85 0.04
C ARG A 152 12.70 3.59 1.52
N SER A 153 12.03 2.60 2.08
CA SER A 153 12.17 2.18 3.48
C SER A 153 13.15 1.01 3.66
N HIS A 154 13.95 0.67 2.64
CA HIS A 154 14.93 -0.42 2.67
C HIS A 154 14.34 -1.77 3.12
N ARG A 155 13.08 -2.05 2.77
CA ARG A 155 12.41 -3.32 3.05
C ARG A 155 12.42 -4.20 1.79
N SER A 156 12.79 -5.46 1.96
CA SER A 156 12.62 -6.47 0.91
C SER A 156 11.12 -6.73 0.69
N THR A 157 10.77 -7.06 -0.55
CA THR A 157 9.42 -7.51 -0.93
C THR A 157 9.40 -8.98 -1.37
N GLU A 158 10.57 -9.64 -1.32
CA GLU A 158 10.69 -11.05 -1.64
C GLU A 158 9.86 -11.89 -0.66
N GLY A 159 9.01 -12.77 -1.20
CA GLY A 159 8.13 -13.62 -0.41
C GLY A 159 6.96 -12.89 0.27
N CYS A 160 6.88 -11.56 0.17
CA CYS A 160 5.81 -10.78 0.79
C CYS A 160 4.44 -11.06 0.14
N SER A 161 3.39 -10.75 0.89
CA SER A 161 2.00 -10.76 0.43
C SER A 161 1.56 -9.34 0.07
N VAL A 162 0.92 -9.19 -1.08
CA VAL A 162 0.35 -7.92 -1.53
C VAL A 162 -1.16 -8.00 -1.54
N TYR A 163 -1.82 -7.08 -0.83
CA TYR A 163 -3.27 -7.00 -0.73
C TYR A 163 -3.77 -5.80 -1.53
N ILE A 164 -4.66 -6.02 -2.50
CA ILE A 164 -5.05 -5.01 -3.49
C ILE A 164 -6.58 -4.98 -3.65
N THR A 165 -7.17 -3.79 -3.73
CA THR A 165 -8.63 -3.65 -3.89
C THR A 165 -9.17 -4.18 -5.22
N MET A 166 -8.38 -4.13 -6.29
CA MET A 166 -8.68 -4.75 -7.58
C MET A 166 -7.45 -5.53 -8.10
N PRO A 167 -7.65 -6.50 -9.00
CA PRO A 167 -6.55 -7.23 -9.60
C PRO A 167 -5.53 -6.32 -10.28
N PRO A 168 -4.23 -6.64 -10.21
CA PRO A 168 -3.22 -5.83 -10.83
C PRO A 168 -3.34 -5.84 -12.35
N CYS A 169 -3.02 -4.70 -12.97
CA CYS A 169 -2.87 -4.64 -14.42
C CYS A 169 -1.62 -5.40 -14.87
N ARG A 170 -1.45 -5.64 -16.18
CA ARG A 170 -0.28 -6.40 -16.69
C ARG A 170 1.07 -5.77 -16.30
N ARG A 171 1.15 -4.44 -16.25
CA ARG A 171 2.37 -3.72 -15.87
C ARG A 171 2.66 -3.88 -14.38
N CYS A 172 1.65 -3.67 -13.53
CA CYS A 172 1.77 -3.85 -12.09
C CYS A 172 2.10 -5.31 -11.74
N PHE A 173 1.46 -6.26 -12.40
CA PHE A 173 1.79 -7.68 -12.22
C PHE A 173 3.23 -8.01 -12.61
N ALA A 174 3.73 -7.50 -13.74
CA ALA A 174 5.12 -7.68 -14.14
C ALA A 174 6.10 -7.10 -13.10
N ALA A 175 5.76 -5.96 -12.50
CA ALA A 175 6.54 -5.38 -11.41
C ALA A 175 6.51 -6.28 -10.16
N LEU A 176 5.34 -6.74 -9.71
CA LEU A 176 5.23 -7.65 -8.55
C LEU A 176 6.08 -8.92 -8.74
N VAL A 177 6.12 -9.48 -9.95
CA VAL A 177 6.99 -10.61 -10.31
C VAL A 177 8.47 -10.24 -10.20
N ALA A 178 8.88 -9.09 -10.75
CA ALA A 178 10.27 -8.63 -10.70
C ALA A 178 10.76 -8.37 -9.26
N PHE A 179 9.85 -7.93 -8.39
CA PHE A 179 10.08 -7.72 -6.96
C PHE A 179 9.93 -8.98 -6.10
N ARG A 180 9.70 -10.15 -6.74
CA ARG A 180 9.64 -11.47 -6.07
C ARG A 180 8.55 -11.58 -5.00
N VAL A 181 7.44 -10.87 -5.18
CA VAL A 181 6.25 -11.02 -4.33
C VAL A 181 5.76 -12.47 -4.40
N GLY A 182 5.53 -13.07 -3.23
CA GLY A 182 5.12 -14.47 -3.12
C GLY A 182 3.62 -14.69 -3.24
N ARG A 183 2.81 -13.67 -2.93
CA ARG A 183 1.36 -13.82 -2.80
C ARG A 183 0.60 -12.55 -3.17
N ILE A 184 -0.50 -12.70 -3.89
CA ILE A 184 -1.41 -11.62 -4.30
C ILE A 184 -2.81 -11.94 -3.81
N VAL A 185 -3.34 -11.10 -2.91
CA VAL A 185 -4.70 -11.20 -2.39
C VAL A 185 -5.53 -10.04 -2.93
N SER A 186 -6.70 -10.33 -3.50
CA SER A 186 -7.56 -9.28 -4.02
C SER A 186 -9.05 -9.60 -3.95
N ARG A 187 -9.89 -8.58 -4.13
CA ARG A 187 -11.37 -8.76 -4.06
C ARG A 187 -11.97 -9.46 -5.29
N LYS A 188 -11.22 -9.54 -6.39
CA LYS A 188 -11.66 -10.18 -7.64
C LYS A 188 -10.52 -11.05 -8.17
N LEU A 189 -10.83 -12.10 -8.92
CA LEU A 189 -9.78 -12.84 -9.60
C LEU A 189 -9.12 -11.99 -10.70
N PRO A 190 -7.78 -12.00 -10.81
CA PRO A 190 -7.11 -11.51 -12.00
C PRO A 190 -7.52 -12.28 -13.25
N PRO A 191 -7.37 -11.68 -14.45
CA PRO A 191 -7.56 -12.39 -15.71
C PRO A 191 -6.75 -13.68 -15.77
N GLU A 192 -7.28 -14.69 -16.47
CA GLU A 192 -6.66 -16.02 -16.58
C GLU A 192 -5.18 -15.98 -16.98
N LYS A 193 -4.82 -15.14 -17.95
CA LYS A 193 -3.42 -15.00 -18.38
C LYS A 193 -2.48 -14.52 -17.25
N ILE A 194 -2.96 -13.65 -16.36
CA ILE A 194 -2.16 -13.22 -15.19
C ILE A 194 -2.06 -14.37 -14.19
N ARG A 195 -3.15 -15.10 -13.93
CA ARG A 195 -3.15 -16.23 -13.00
C ARG A 195 -2.26 -17.38 -13.47
N ALA A 196 -2.27 -17.69 -14.76
CA ALA A 196 -1.41 -18.72 -15.35
C ALA A 196 0.07 -18.40 -15.14
N VAL A 197 0.48 -17.17 -15.47
CA VAL A 197 1.88 -16.73 -15.25
C VAL A 197 2.21 -16.66 -13.76
N ALA A 198 1.26 -16.25 -12.90
CA ALA A 198 1.47 -16.26 -11.45
C ALA A 198 1.79 -17.68 -10.95
N ALA A 199 1.00 -18.67 -11.37
CA ALA A 199 1.23 -20.07 -11.01
C ALA A 199 2.58 -20.59 -11.53
N GLU A 200 2.96 -20.29 -12.78
CA GLU A 200 4.26 -20.64 -13.35
C GLU A 200 5.44 -20.03 -12.59
N ARG A 201 5.23 -18.86 -11.97
CA ARG A 201 6.24 -18.13 -11.18
C ARG A 201 6.18 -18.43 -9.68
N GLY A 202 5.32 -19.35 -9.24
CA GLY A 202 5.16 -19.71 -7.83
C GLY A 202 4.51 -18.62 -6.99
N ILE A 203 3.73 -17.72 -7.60
CA ILE A 203 3.00 -16.66 -6.90
C ILE A 203 1.58 -17.15 -6.61
N GLU A 204 1.23 -17.21 -5.32
CA GLU A 204 -0.12 -17.57 -4.89
C GLU A 204 -1.09 -16.41 -5.21
N VAL A 205 -2.25 -16.72 -5.80
CA VAL A 205 -3.29 -15.74 -6.11
C VAL A 205 -4.58 -16.11 -5.38
N VAL A 206 -5.02 -15.23 -4.49
CA VAL A 206 -6.19 -15.44 -3.63
C VAL A 206 -7.27 -14.42 -3.93
N GLU A 207 -8.50 -14.90 -4.03
CA GLU A 207 -9.70 -14.07 -4.13
C GLU A 207 -10.55 -14.22 -2.87
N LEU A 208 -11.05 -13.11 -2.35
CA LEU A 208 -12.09 -13.15 -1.32
C LEU A 208 -13.36 -13.79 -1.88
N THR A 209 -14.06 -14.56 -1.07
CA THR A 209 -15.37 -15.12 -1.45
C THR A 209 -16.43 -14.03 -1.57
N ALA A 210 -17.54 -14.34 -2.25
CA ALA A 210 -18.67 -13.41 -2.34
C ALA A 210 -19.27 -13.06 -0.96
N ALA A 211 -19.24 -14.00 0.00
CA ALA A 211 -19.70 -13.77 1.36
C ALA A 211 -18.77 -12.78 2.10
N GLN A 212 -17.46 -13.05 2.11
CA GLN A 212 -16.45 -12.16 2.70
C GLN A 212 -16.51 -10.75 2.10
N LYS A 213 -16.66 -10.63 0.78
CA LYS A 213 -16.82 -9.33 0.10
C LYS A 213 -18.00 -8.51 0.62
N ARG A 214 -19.13 -9.17 0.94
CA ARG A 214 -20.36 -8.52 1.43
C ARG A 214 -20.21 -8.09 2.88
N THR A 215 -19.75 -8.99 3.75
CA THR A 215 -19.53 -8.69 5.17
C THR A 215 -18.49 -7.60 5.36
N GLN A 216 -17.36 -7.68 4.63
CA GLN A 216 -16.34 -6.64 4.59
C GLN A 216 -16.91 -5.27 4.20
N MET A 217 -17.71 -5.19 3.12
CA MET A 217 -18.27 -3.90 2.70
C MET A 217 -19.22 -3.32 3.77
N ALA A 218 -19.98 -4.15 4.47
CA ALA A 218 -20.85 -3.72 5.56
C ALA A 218 -20.02 -3.16 6.74
N ARG A 219 -18.97 -3.87 7.17
CA ARG A 219 -18.04 -3.41 8.23
C ARG A 219 -17.38 -2.08 7.88
N ILE A 220 -16.79 -1.98 6.70
CA ILE A 220 -16.10 -0.75 6.26
C ILE A 220 -17.06 0.44 6.17
N ASN A 221 -18.27 0.24 5.65
CA ASN A 221 -19.25 1.33 5.59
C ASN A 221 -19.71 1.74 6.99
N ALA A 222 -19.86 0.80 7.93
CA ALA A 222 -20.21 1.13 9.31
C ALA A 222 -19.14 2.00 9.99
N LEU A 223 -17.85 1.67 9.80
CA LEU A 223 -16.73 2.46 10.34
C LEU A 223 -16.67 3.87 9.73
N VAL A 224 -16.69 3.96 8.40
CA VAL A 224 -16.54 5.23 7.67
C VAL A 224 -17.75 6.14 7.84
N ASN A 225 -18.96 5.58 7.96
CA ASN A 225 -20.15 6.41 8.16
C ASN A 225 -20.28 6.89 9.61
N ARG A 226 -19.78 6.13 10.60
CA ARG A 226 -19.78 6.55 12.01
C ARG A 226 -18.96 7.82 12.24
N SER A 227 -17.91 8.02 11.44
CA SER A 227 -17.03 9.19 11.55
C SER A 227 -17.57 10.44 10.84
N ARG A 228 -18.75 10.37 10.22
CA ARG A 228 -19.30 11.45 9.39
C ARG A 228 -20.58 12.02 9.96
N THR A 229 -20.78 13.32 9.77
CA THR A 229 -22.08 13.97 9.96
C THR A 229 -23.05 13.60 8.84
N ASP A 230 -24.34 13.83 9.07
CA ASP A 230 -25.38 13.60 8.04
C ASP A 230 -25.12 14.43 6.77
N GLU A 231 -24.65 15.67 6.93
CA GLU A 231 -24.28 16.56 5.82
C GLU A 231 -23.10 16.00 5.00
N GLU A 232 -22.04 15.54 5.67
CA GLU A 232 -20.89 14.92 5.03
C GLU A 232 -21.26 13.63 4.29
N LEU A 233 -22.19 12.85 4.86
CA LEU A 233 -22.69 11.65 4.23
C LEU A 233 -23.51 11.97 2.96
N MET A 234 -24.41 12.96 3.02
CA MET A 234 -25.16 13.42 1.85
C MET A 234 -24.22 13.92 0.74
N GLN A 235 -23.22 14.73 1.11
CA GLN A 235 -22.23 15.24 0.15
C GLN A 235 -21.40 14.12 -0.47
N PHE A 236 -20.99 13.12 0.32
CA PHE A 236 -20.28 11.94 -0.17
C PHE A 236 -21.10 11.14 -1.19
N VAL A 237 -22.38 10.90 -0.90
CA VAL A 237 -23.28 10.19 -1.82
C VAL A 237 -23.47 11.00 -3.11
N ALA A 238 -23.63 12.32 -3.01
CA ALA A 238 -23.74 13.21 -4.17
C ALA A 238 -22.47 13.18 -5.03
N ASN A 239 -21.28 13.31 -4.42
CA ASN A 239 -20.00 13.24 -5.11
C ASN A 239 -19.80 11.88 -5.82
N ARG A 240 -20.19 10.78 -5.16
CA ARG A 240 -20.12 9.44 -5.77
C ARG A 240 -21.02 9.30 -7.00
N ARG A 241 -22.21 9.90 -6.98
CA ARG A 241 -23.13 9.96 -8.14
C ARG A 241 -22.50 10.75 -9.29
N LYS A 242 -22.00 11.97 -9.02
CA LYS A 242 -21.32 12.83 -10.01
C LYS A 242 -20.13 12.12 -10.68
N ARG A 243 -19.27 11.46 -9.90
CA ARG A 243 -18.11 10.70 -10.42
C ARG A 243 -18.52 9.52 -11.32
N LYS A 244 -19.62 8.83 -10.98
CA LYS A 244 -20.12 7.71 -11.79
C LYS A 244 -20.64 8.20 -13.14
N GLU A 245 -21.33 9.33 -13.16
CA GLU A 245 -21.84 9.96 -14.37
C GLU A 245 -20.71 10.47 -15.27
N GLY A 246 -19.74 11.21 -14.71
CA GLY A 246 -18.61 11.70 -15.50
C GLY A 246 -17.74 10.58 -16.08
N ARG A 247 -17.59 9.45 -15.37
CA ARG A 247 -16.95 8.23 -15.92
C ARG A 247 -17.67 7.67 -17.14
N ARG A 248 -19.00 7.62 -17.10
CA ARG A 248 -19.81 7.16 -18.25
C ARG A 248 -19.61 8.08 -19.46
N ARG A 249 -19.74 9.39 -19.26
CA ARG A 249 -19.55 10.40 -20.30
C ARG A 249 -18.14 10.35 -20.93
N ARG A 250 -17.08 10.21 -20.12
CA ARG A 250 -15.70 10.02 -20.65
C ARG A 250 -15.54 8.71 -21.43
N GLY A 251 -16.21 7.65 -21.00
CA GLY A 251 -16.19 6.36 -21.69
C GLY A 251 -16.94 6.37 -23.02
N GLU A 252 -17.90 7.28 -23.19
CA GLU A 252 -18.60 7.52 -24.46
C GLU A 252 -17.75 8.36 -25.43
N LEU A 253 -17.04 9.39 -24.94
CA LEU A 253 -16.15 10.21 -25.76
C LEU A 253 -14.93 9.46 -26.36
N LYS A 254 -14.56 8.31 -25.78
CA LYS A 254 -13.41 7.50 -26.20
C LYS A 254 -13.77 6.37 -27.17
N ARG A 255 -15.04 6.24 -27.57
CA ARG A 255 -15.52 5.22 -28.53
C ARG A 255 -15.67 5.78 -29.93
#